data_AF-A0A1G2Z1X2-F1
#
_entry.id   AF-A0A1G2Z1X2-F1
#
_cell.length_a   1.000
_cell.length_b   1.000
_cell.length_c   1.000
_cell.angle_alpha   90.00
_cell.angle_beta   90.00
_cell.angle_gamma   90.00
#
_symmetry.space_group_name_H-M   'P 1'
#
loop_
_entity.id
_entity.type
_entity.pdbx_description
1 polymer ?
#
loop_
_entity_poly.entity_id
_entity_poly.type
_entity_poly.pdbx_seq_one_letter_code
_entity_poly.pdbx_strand_id
1 'polypeptide(L)'
;MYDGRTATLYIDGQRDVSAAVVGSIATNSFNVWIGWDSHRSQRAWNGRIDDVRIYSYALTAEEVRVLCGSWTEPKEAPKMTR
;
A
#
# COMPACT_ATOMS: atom_id res chain seq x y z
N MET A 1 -0.12 -8.34 1.04
CA MET A 1 0.92 -9.25 0.51
C MET A 1 0.22 -10.49 -0.04
N TYR A 2 0.63 -10.97 -1.22
CA TYR A 2 0.06 -12.16 -1.83
C TYR A 2 1.19 -13.05 -2.38
N ASP A 3 1.21 -14.31 -1.97
CA ASP A 3 2.30 -15.28 -2.25
C ASP A 3 1.91 -16.37 -3.28
N GLY A 4 0.75 -16.24 -3.93
CA GLY A 4 0.21 -17.26 -4.82
C GLY A 4 -0.78 -18.24 -4.16
N ARG A 5 -0.89 -18.23 -2.84
CA ARG A 5 -1.80 -19.11 -2.07
C ARG A 5 -2.54 -18.38 -0.93
N THR A 6 -1.96 -17.30 -0.43
CA THR A 6 -2.44 -16.57 0.73
C THR A 6 -2.38 -15.08 0.46
N ALA A 7 -3.44 -14.36 0.82
CA ALA A 7 -3.44 -12.90 0.87
C ALA A 7 -3.44 -12.45 2.34
N THR A 8 -2.52 -11.53 2.64
CA THR A 8 -2.26 -11.05 4.00
C THR A 8 -2.27 -9.52 4.04
N LEU A 9 -3.04 -8.94 4.96
CA LEU A 9 -3.05 -7.51 5.25
C LEU A 9 -2.19 -7.23 6.48
N TYR A 10 -1.41 -6.16 6.41
CA TYR A 10 -0.60 -5.66 7.53
C TYR A 10 -1.00 -4.22 7.83
N ILE A 11 -1.09 -3.89 9.12
CA ILE A 11 -1.34 -2.54 9.65
C ILE A 11 -0.22 -2.26 10.66
N ASP A 12 0.42 -1.11 10.56
CA ASP A 12 1.55 -0.70 11.44
C ASP A 12 2.66 -1.77 11.54
N GLY A 13 2.94 -2.44 10.42
CA GLY A 13 3.95 -3.49 10.33
C GLY A 13 3.53 -4.84 10.92
N GLN A 14 2.36 -4.96 11.53
CA GLN A 14 1.82 -6.20 12.11
C GLN A 14 0.76 -6.83 11.22
N ARG A 15 0.70 -8.16 11.20
CA ARG A 15 -0.33 -8.88 10.44
C ARG A 15 -1.69 -8.68 11.10
N ASP A 16 -2.63 -8.12 10.36
CA ASP A 16 -4.01 -7.94 10.81
C ASP A 16 -4.87 -9.16 10.42
N VAL A 17 -4.93 -9.49 9.13
CA VAL A 17 -5.70 -10.62 8.62
C VAL A 17 -4.95 -11.40 7.54
N SER A 18 -5.23 -12.69 7.45
CA SER A 18 -4.69 -13.60 6.44
C SER A 18 -5.76 -14.58 5.99
N ALA A 19 -5.90 -14.76 4.68
CA ALA A 19 -6.86 -15.69 4.11
C ALA A 19 -6.22 -16.52 2.99
N ALA A 20 -6.53 -17.82 2.95
CA ALA A 20 -6.19 -18.67 1.82
C ALA A 20 -7.02 -18.23 0.61
N VAL A 21 -6.35 -18.05 -0.52
CA VAL A 21 -6.97 -17.66 -1.79
C VAL A 21 -6.43 -18.56 -2.89
N VAL A 22 -7.32 -19.09 -3.71
CA VAL A 22 -6.96 -20.01 -4.80
C VAL A 22 -7.02 -19.26 -6.12
N GLY A 23 -5.99 -19.45 -6.97
CA GLY A 23 -5.91 -18.86 -8.30
C GLY A 23 -5.16 -17.52 -8.34
N SER A 24 -4.84 -17.06 -9.53
CA SER A 24 -4.04 -15.84 -9.77
C SER A 24 -4.86 -14.55 -9.57
N ILE A 25 -4.18 -13.44 -9.27
CA ILE A 25 -4.78 -12.10 -9.31
C ILE A 25 -5.27 -11.82 -10.73
N ALA A 26 -6.54 -11.44 -10.87
CA ALA A 26 -7.12 -11.06 -12.15
C ALA A 26 -6.45 -9.79 -12.71
N THR A 27 -6.11 -9.80 -14.00
CA THR A 27 -5.51 -8.67 -14.69
C THR A 27 -6.58 -7.80 -15.36
N ASN A 28 -6.31 -6.51 -15.52
CA ASN A 28 -7.11 -5.59 -16.34
C ASN A 28 -6.19 -4.58 -17.04
N SER A 29 -6.76 -3.73 -17.89
CA SER A 29 -6.03 -2.70 -18.65
C SER A 29 -6.31 -1.27 -18.17
N PHE A 30 -6.87 -1.09 -16.98
CA PHE A 30 -7.13 0.24 -16.44
C PHE A 30 -5.84 0.87 -15.92
N ASN A 31 -5.77 2.21 -15.97
CA ASN A 31 -4.63 2.94 -15.43
C ASN A 31 -4.51 2.71 -13.91
N VAL A 32 -3.29 2.56 -13.41
CA VAL A 32 -3.04 2.53 -11.96
C VAL A 32 -3.03 3.98 -11.46
N TRP A 33 -4.09 4.36 -10.75
CA TRP A 33 -4.21 5.66 -10.09
C TRP A 33 -4.07 5.50 -8.58
N ILE A 34 -3.47 6.49 -7.92
CA ILE A 34 -3.37 6.57 -6.46
C ILE A 34 -4.40 7.59 -5.97
N GLY A 35 -5.28 7.17 -5.06
CA GLY A 35 -6.33 8.03 -4.49
C GLY A 35 -7.59 8.21 -5.37
N TRP A 36 -7.69 7.53 -6.52
CA TRP A 36 -8.86 7.58 -7.40
C TRP A 36 -9.07 6.25 -8.14
N ASP A 37 -10.32 5.90 -8.45
CA ASP A 37 -10.70 4.71 -9.24
C ASP A 37 -10.75 5.02 -10.76
N SER A 38 -9.89 4.37 -11.54
CA SER A 38 -9.80 4.58 -13.00
C SER A 38 -10.89 3.88 -13.82
N HIS A 39 -11.68 3.00 -13.20
CA HIS A 39 -12.76 2.25 -13.86
C HIS A 39 -14.13 2.86 -13.53
N ARG A 40 -14.34 3.37 -12.31
CA ARG A 40 -15.64 3.89 -11.84
C ARG A 40 -15.52 5.33 -11.37
N SER A 41 -16.44 6.18 -11.83
CA SER A 41 -16.53 7.58 -11.38
C SER A 41 -16.93 7.70 -9.91
N GLN A 42 -16.58 8.85 -9.29
CA GLN A 42 -17.00 9.25 -7.93
C GLN A 42 -16.46 8.37 -6.78
N ARG A 43 -15.31 7.72 -6.99
CA ARG A 43 -14.60 6.96 -5.94
C ARG A 43 -13.24 7.56 -5.64
N ALA A 44 -13.24 8.87 -5.41
CA ALA A 44 -12.06 9.61 -5.00
C ALA A 44 -11.84 9.49 -3.49
N TRP A 45 -10.60 9.30 -3.07
CA TRP A 45 -10.21 9.35 -1.66
C TRP A 45 -9.98 10.80 -1.23
N ASN A 46 -10.64 11.23 -0.15
CA ASN A 46 -10.45 12.56 0.44
C ASN A 46 -9.59 12.50 1.71
N GLY A 47 -8.35 12.04 1.56
CA GLY A 47 -7.38 11.95 2.65
C GLY A 47 -5.95 12.03 2.13
N ARG A 48 -4.98 12.02 3.06
CA ARG A 48 -3.55 12.08 2.72
C ARG A 48 -3.02 10.68 2.39
N ILE A 49 -2.17 10.61 1.37
CA ILE A 49 -1.43 9.40 0.98
C ILE A 49 0.02 9.84 0.80
N ASP A 50 0.96 9.05 1.31
CA ASP A 50 2.39 9.29 1.18
C ASP A 50 3.14 7.94 1.08
N ASP A 51 4.40 8.00 0.62
CA ASP A 51 5.37 6.89 0.60
C ASP A 51 4.87 5.58 -0.06
N VAL A 52 4.15 5.71 -1.17
CA VAL A 52 3.59 4.57 -1.91
C VAL A 52 4.68 3.76 -2.60
N ARG A 53 4.68 2.44 -2.36
CA ARG A 53 5.60 1.47 -2.98
C ARG A 53 4.84 0.29 -3.56
N ILE A 54 5.29 -0.21 -4.72
CA ILE A 54 4.73 -1.40 -5.38
C ILE A 54 5.88 -2.38 -5.64
N TYR A 55 5.69 -3.65 -5.28
CA TYR A 55 6.68 -4.71 -5.42
C TYR A 55 6.16 -5.80 -6.35
N SER A 56 7.04 -6.33 -7.19
CA SER A 56 6.77 -7.48 -8.07
C SER A 56 6.90 -8.83 -7.35
N TYR A 57 7.15 -8.81 -6.04
CA TYR A 57 7.33 -9.99 -5.20
C TYR A 57 6.61 -9.82 -3.85
N ALA A 58 6.37 -10.95 -3.19
CA ALA A 58 5.80 -10.97 -1.85
C ALA A 58 6.87 -10.61 -0.82
N LEU A 59 6.64 -9.52 -0.08
CA LEU A 59 7.46 -9.17 1.08
C LEU A 59 7.24 -10.17 2.23
N THR A 60 8.32 -10.47 2.94
CA THR A 60 8.27 -11.17 4.22
C THR A 60 7.70 -10.28 5.32
N ALA A 61 7.23 -10.89 6.42
CA ALA A 61 6.76 -10.12 7.58
C ALA A 61 7.87 -9.23 8.18
N GLU A 62 9.14 -9.67 8.08
CA GLU A 62 10.29 -8.91 8.54
C GLU A 62 10.52 -7.65 7.71
N GLU A 63 10.51 -7.78 6.38
CA GLU A 63 10.67 -6.63 5.47
C GLU A 63 9.54 -5.60 5.68
N VAL A 64 8.30 -6.07 5.88
CA VAL A 64 7.17 -5.18 6.18
C VAL A 64 7.40 -4.41 7.48
N ARG A 65 7.90 -5.07 8.52
CA ARG A 65 8.21 -4.45 9.81
C ARG A 65 9.31 -3.40 9.69
N VAL A 66 10.37 -3.71 8.94
CA VAL A 66 11.47 -2.77 8.68
C VAL A 66 10.97 -1.55 7.90
N LEU A 67 10.16 -1.76 6.86
CA LEU A 67 9.59 -0.66 6.07
C LEU A 67 8.72 0.26 6.93
N CYS A 68 7.87 -0.30 7.79
CA CYS A 68 7.02 0.49 8.69
C CYS A 68 7.85 1.34 9.67
N GLY A 69 8.94 0.79 10.21
CA GLY A 69 9.83 1.51 11.14
C GLY A 69 10.80 2.48 10.46
N SER A 70 10.96 2.41 9.14
CA SER A 70 11.86 3.29 8.38
C SER A 70 11.29 4.69 8.13
N TRP A 71 10.03 4.93 8.46
CA TRP A 71 9.43 6.26 8.40
C TRP A 71 10.02 7.14 9.51
N THR A 72 10.95 8.01 9.12
CA THR A 72 11.36 9.14 9.93
C THR A 72 10.50 10.34 9.55
N GLU A 73 9.95 11.04 10.53
CA GLU A 73 9.18 12.27 10.30
C GLU A 73 9.94 13.21 9.34
N PRO A 74 9.27 13.79 8.32
CA PRO A 74 9.92 14.76 7.45
C PRO A 74 10.49 15.89 8.32
N LYS A 75 11.77 16.27 8.12
CA LYS A 75 12.29 17.54 8.65
C LYS A 75 11.28 18.62 8.28
N GLU A 76 10.66 19.26 9.26
CA GLU A 76 9.71 20.35 9.02
C GLU A 76 10.29 21.27 7.94
N ALA A 77 9.58 21.40 6.81
CA ALA A 77 9.93 22.41 5.83
C ALA A 77 9.85 23.77 6.56
N PRO A 78 10.86 24.65 6.41
CA PRO A 78 10.87 25.93 7.11
C PRO A 78 9.55 26.65 6.82
N LYS A 79 8.87 27.07 7.88
CA LYS A 79 7.62 27.84 7.77
C LYS A 79 7.90 29.03 6.87
N MET A 80 7.31 29.07 5.67
CA MET A 80 7.36 30.25 4.83
C MET A 80 6.54 31.34 5.52
N THR A 81 7.22 32.15 6.32
CA THR A 81 6.68 33.41 6.82
C THR A 81 6.45 34.33 5.62
N ARG A 82 5.20 34.78 5.48
CA ARG A 82 4.80 35.80 4.51
C ARG A 82 5.45 37.14 4.82
#